data_AF-A0A173V861-F1
#
_entry.id   AF-A0A173V861-F1
#
_cell.length_a   1.000
_cell.length_b   1.000
_cell.length_c   1.000
_cell.angle_alpha   90.00
_cell.angle_beta   90.00
_cell.angle_gamma   90.00
#
_symmetry.space_group_name_H-M   'P 1'
#
loop_
_entity.id
_entity.type
_entity.pdbx_description
1 polymer ?
#
loop_
_entity_poly.entity_id
_entity_poly.type
_entity_poly.pdbx_seq_one_letter_code
_entity_poly.pdbx_strand_id
1 'polypeptide(L)'
;MATKPLLKNGIRITTKGKPTGKQGRPKGTRKKRHFDETKLGFFLKYEAPIEYELIMASTPKGVFPEPTMKIIEAITLASPNPVFQKNKFYRYMDEYKTNKLCTSKPKRMTPVKKEYYERLQSNQMKRYIEQRKKTDTFFS
;
A
#
# COMPACT_ATOMS: atom_id res chain seq x y z
N MET A 1 -4.25 -33.43 10.18
CA MET A 1 -5.68 -33.77 10.24
C MET A 1 -6.41 -32.65 10.97
N ALA A 2 -7.24 -31.85 10.30
CA ALA A 2 -7.99 -30.77 10.96
C ALA A 2 -9.23 -31.35 11.66
N THR A 3 -9.36 -31.12 12.96
CA THR A 3 -10.45 -31.63 13.80
C THR A 3 -11.79 -31.01 13.37
N LYS A 4 -12.80 -31.85 13.10
CA LYS A 4 -14.15 -31.39 12.73
C LYS A 4 -14.72 -30.51 13.86
N PRO A 5 -15.36 -29.37 13.55
CA PRO A 5 -15.88 -28.47 14.57
C PRO A 5 -17.06 -29.12 15.31
N LEU A 6 -17.12 -28.92 16.64
CA LEU A 6 -18.23 -29.37 17.45
C LEU A 6 -19.51 -28.59 17.09
N LEU A 7 -20.58 -29.32 16.78
CA LEU A 7 -21.90 -28.78 16.41
C LEU A 7 -22.91 -29.18 17.50
N LYS A 8 -23.76 -28.23 17.94
CA LYS A 8 -24.97 -28.53 18.74
C LYS A 8 -26.16 -27.89 18.04
N ASN A 9 -27.19 -28.68 17.75
CA ASN A 9 -28.39 -28.26 17.01
C ASN A 9 -28.06 -27.61 15.64
N GLY A 10 -27.07 -28.14 14.92
CA GLY A 10 -26.63 -27.59 13.63
C GLY A 10 -25.79 -26.30 13.70
N ILE A 11 -25.56 -25.74 14.90
CA ILE A 11 -24.78 -24.52 15.10
C ILE A 11 -23.36 -24.87 15.58
N ARG A 12 -22.35 -24.25 14.96
CA ARG A 12 -20.94 -24.41 15.36
C ARG A 12 -20.72 -23.83 16.75
N ILE A 13 -20.39 -24.69 17.71
CA ILE A 13 -20.03 -24.28 19.05
C ILE A 13 -18.60 -23.78 19.01
N THR A 14 -18.42 -22.46 19.19
CA THR A 14 -17.11 -21.92 19.54
C THR A 14 -17.03 -21.90 21.06
N THR A 15 -16.26 -22.82 21.65
CA THR A 15 -15.95 -22.70 23.08
C THR A 15 -15.07 -21.47 23.23
N LYS A 16 -15.55 -20.44 23.94
CA LYS A 16 -14.69 -19.32 24.32
C LYS A 16 -13.56 -19.90 25.16
N GLY A 17 -12.33 -19.84 24.64
CA GLY A 17 -11.15 -20.31 25.36
C GLY A 17 -11.03 -19.59 26.71
N LYS A 18 -10.34 -20.21 27.68
CA LYS A 18 -10.07 -19.58 28.98
C LYS A 18 -9.44 -18.19 28.75
N PRO A 19 -9.95 -17.12 29.38
CA PRO A 19 -9.35 -15.80 29.27
C PRO A 19 -7.90 -15.88 29.76
N THR A 20 -6.97 -15.38 28.95
CA THR A 20 -5.52 -15.46 29.22
C THR A 20 -5.05 -14.51 30.32
N GLY A 21 -5.94 -13.76 30.97
CA GLY A 21 -5.63 -12.75 32.00
C GLY A 21 -4.85 -11.53 31.51
N LYS A 22 -4.28 -11.59 30.31
CA LYS A 22 -3.57 -10.47 29.68
C LYS A 22 -4.57 -9.42 29.21
N GLN A 23 -4.35 -8.18 29.64
CA GLN A 23 -5.09 -7.05 29.11
C GLN A 23 -4.85 -7.01 27.59
N GLY A 24 -5.94 -7.13 26.83
CA GLY A 24 -5.88 -6.99 25.38
C GLY A 24 -5.43 -5.58 24.99
N ARG A 25 -5.32 -5.35 23.68
CA ARG A 25 -5.05 -4.03 23.14
C ARG A 25 -6.01 -2.97 23.74
N PRO A 26 -5.50 -1.81 24.21
CA PRO A 26 -6.35 -0.74 24.72
C PRO A 26 -7.44 -0.34 23.70
N LYS A 27 -8.69 -0.25 24.17
CA LYS A 27 -9.83 0.15 23.34
C LYS A 27 -9.57 1.53 22.72
N GLY A 28 -9.94 1.71 21.45
CA GLY A 28 -9.74 2.96 20.72
C GLY A 28 -8.38 3.11 20.01
N THR A 29 -7.41 2.23 20.26
CA THR A 29 -6.11 2.30 19.56
C THR A 29 -6.11 1.51 18.24
N ARG A 30 -5.42 2.01 17.20
CA ARG A 30 -5.33 1.37 15.87
C ARG A 30 -3.94 0.83 15.56
N LYS A 31 -3.85 -0.30 14.85
CA LYS A 31 -2.57 -1.02 14.64
C LYS A 31 -1.71 -0.18 13.71
N LYS A 32 -0.49 0.14 14.12
CA LYS A 32 0.51 0.70 13.22
C LYS A 32 0.91 -0.35 12.20
N ARG A 33 0.94 0.05 10.93
CA ARG A 33 1.23 -0.80 9.76
C ARG A 33 2.49 -0.32 9.07
N HIS A 34 3.05 -1.13 8.19
CA HIS A 34 4.08 -0.64 7.28
C HIS A 34 3.47 0.29 6.24
N PHE A 35 4.28 1.17 5.67
CA PHE A 35 3.78 2.14 4.68
C PHE A 35 3.17 1.45 3.46
N ASP A 36 3.76 0.36 2.97
CA ASP A 36 3.26 -0.44 1.85
C ASP A 36 1.96 -1.19 2.15
N GLU A 37 1.57 -1.31 3.41
CA GLU A 37 0.25 -1.82 3.80
C GLU A 37 -0.83 -0.72 3.78
N THR A 38 -0.48 0.56 3.64
CA THR A 38 -1.46 1.64 3.47
C THR A 38 -1.96 1.71 2.03
N LYS A 39 -3.11 2.38 1.77
CA LYS A 39 -3.57 2.56 0.38
C LYS A 39 -2.58 3.36 -0.45
N LEU A 40 -2.02 4.41 0.14
CA LEU A 40 -1.06 5.29 -0.52
C LEU A 40 0.27 4.57 -0.79
N GLY A 41 0.89 3.98 0.23
CA GLY A 41 2.15 3.27 0.06
C GLY A 41 2.03 2.04 -0.85
N PHE A 42 0.93 1.29 -0.78
CA PHE A 42 0.66 0.21 -1.73
C PHE A 42 0.53 0.73 -3.16
N PHE A 43 -0.21 1.83 -3.34
CA PHE A 43 -0.36 2.47 -4.66
C PHE A 43 1.00 2.91 -5.21
N LEU A 44 1.80 3.62 -4.41
CA LEU A 44 3.13 4.09 -4.81
C LEU A 44 4.04 2.92 -5.17
N LYS A 45 4.13 1.89 -4.32
CA LYS A 45 5.00 0.72 -4.53
C LYS A 45 4.77 0.02 -5.87
N TYR A 46 3.54 0.02 -6.39
CA TYR A 46 3.20 -0.73 -7.59
C TYR A 46 2.87 0.13 -8.83
N GLU A 47 2.41 1.37 -8.68
CA GLU A 47 2.16 2.28 -9.81
C GLU A 47 3.25 3.32 -10.03
N ALA A 48 4.11 3.56 -9.03
CA ALA A 48 5.18 4.56 -9.03
C ALA A 48 6.41 4.07 -8.23
N PRO A 49 7.04 2.95 -8.64
CA PRO A 49 8.04 2.27 -7.82
C PRO A 49 9.29 3.12 -7.55
N ILE A 50 9.72 3.93 -8.52
CA ILE A 50 10.88 4.83 -8.38
C ILE A 50 10.61 5.87 -7.28
N GLU A 51 9.44 6.51 -7.32
CA GLU A 51 9.04 7.50 -6.34
C GLU A 51 8.82 6.88 -4.96
N TYR A 52 8.28 5.66 -4.90
CA TYR A 52 8.19 4.91 -3.65
C TYR A 52 9.57 4.71 -3.02
N GLU A 53 10.56 4.28 -3.79
CA GLU A 53 11.93 4.08 -3.31
C GLU A 53 12.55 5.39 -2.81
N LEU A 54 12.39 6.48 -3.56
CA LEU A 54 12.87 7.81 -3.16
C LEU A 54 12.23 8.28 -1.85
N ILE A 55 10.91 8.09 -1.71
CA ILE A 55 10.16 8.43 -0.49
C ILE A 55 10.70 7.64 0.69
N MET A 56 10.88 6.33 0.53
CA MET A 56 11.35 5.45 1.59
C MET A 56 12.81 5.70 1.95
N ALA A 57 13.67 6.02 0.98
CA ALA A 57 15.06 6.40 1.21
C ALA A 57 15.18 7.74 1.97
N SER A 58 14.26 8.66 1.70
CA SER A 58 14.18 9.97 2.39
C SER A 58 13.50 9.89 3.76
N THR A 59 12.95 8.73 4.12
CA THR A 59 12.23 8.53 5.39
C THR A 59 13.18 7.97 6.45
N PRO A 60 13.16 8.51 7.69
CA PRO A 60 13.95 7.96 8.79
C PRO A 60 13.71 6.47 8.99
N LYS A 61 14.80 5.71 9.12
CA LYS A 61 14.74 4.26 9.34
C LYS A 61 14.16 3.97 10.73
N GLY A 62 13.29 2.97 10.79
CA GLY A 62 12.68 2.50 12.03
C GLY A 62 11.87 1.23 11.77
N VAL A 63 11.26 0.66 12.82
CA VAL A 63 10.43 -0.55 12.68
C VAL A 63 9.24 -0.31 11.75
N PHE A 64 8.65 0.89 11.84
CA PHE A 64 7.59 1.36 10.95
C PHE A 64 8.01 2.72 10.36
N PRO A 65 8.78 2.72 9.26
CA PRO A 65 9.17 3.95 8.59
C PRO A 65 7.90 4.68 8.14
N GLU A 66 7.78 5.95 8.56
CA GLU A 66 6.60 6.77 8.34
C GLU A 66 7.00 8.00 7.52
N PRO A 67 6.80 7.96 6.19
CA PRO A 67 7.09 9.12 5.37
C PRO A 67 6.20 10.30 5.77
N THR A 68 6.80 11.47 5.94
CA THR A 68 6.03 12.68 6.22
C THR A 68 5.29 13.15 4.97
N MET A 69 4.16 13.83 5.15
CA MET A 69 3.40 14.42 4.03
C MET A 69 4.28 15.30 3.15
N LYS A 70 5.18 16.09 3.76
CA LYS A 70 6.10 16.99 3.05
C LYS A 70 7.03 16.23 2.09
N ILE A 71 7.57 15.08 2.52
CA ILE A 71 8.45 14.25 1.68
C ILE A 71 7.66 13.68 0.50
N ILE A 72 6.47 13.15 0.77
CA ILE A 72 5.61 12.57 -0.28
C ILE A 72 5.22 13.66 -1.29
N GLU A 73 4.74 14.82 -0.82
CA GLU A 73 4.34 15.94 -1.67
C GLU A 73 5.51 16.46 -2.51
N ALA A 74 6.68 16.68 -1.91
CA ALA A 74 7.86 17.16 -2.64
C ALA A 74 8.27 16.22 -3.78
N ILE A 75 8.35 14.92 -3.51
CA ILE A 75 8.76 13.92 -4.52
C ILE A 75 7.69 13.76 -5.61
N THR A 76 6.41 13.72 -5.21
CA THR A 76 5.32 13.51 -6.18
C THR A 76 5.05 14.74 -7.04
N LEU A 77 5.25 15.96 -6.51
CA LEU A 77 5.18 17.20 -7.28
C LEU A 77 6.34 17.33 -8.27
N ALA A 78 7.54 16.90 -7.88
CA ALA A 78 8.72 16.93 -8.74
C ALA A 78 8.72 15.85 -9.83
N SER A 79 7.89 14.80 -9.69
CA SER A 79 7.86 13.70 -10.66
C SER A 79 6.97 14.00 -11.87
N PRO A 80 7.43 13.72 -13.10
CA PRO A 80 6.62 13.84 -14.31
C PRO A 80 5.59 12.69 -14.48
N ASN A 81 5.48 11.78 -13.51
CA ASN A 81 4.68 10.58 -13.64
C ASN A 81 3.16 10.89 -13.63
N PRO A 82 2.41 10.53 -14.68
CA PRO A 82 0.98 10.87 -14.81
C PRO A 82 0.09 10.18 -13.78
N VAL A 83 0.59 9.17 -13.05
CA VAL A 83 -0.17 8.52 -11.97
C VAL A 83 -0.55 9.49 -10.86
N PHE A 84 0.22 10.57 -10.66
CA PHE A 84 -0.05 11.60 -9.64
C PHE A 84 -1.17 12.56 -10.02
N GLN A 85 -1.58 12.58 -11.30
CA GLN A 85 -2.73 13.38 -11.76
C GLN A 85 -4.07 12.65 -11.56
N LYS A 86 -4.05 11.37 -11.13
CA LYS A 86 -5.27 10.57 -10.99
C LYS A 86 -6.00 10.90 -9.69
N ASN A 87 -7.33 11.05 -9.75
CA ASN A 87 -8.18 11.28 -8.55
C ASN A 87 -7.96 10.28 -7.41
N LYS A 88 -7.64 9.02 -7.73
CA LYS A 88 -7.36 8.00 -6.71
C LYS A 88 -6.11 8.31 -5.86
N PHE A 89 -5.12 9.01 -6.41
CA PHE A 89 -3.92 9.42 -5.69
C PHE A 89 -4.28 10.42 -4.59
N TYR A 90 -4.98 11.51 -4.94
CA TYR A 90 -5.44 12.50 -3.97
C TYR A 90 -6.31 11.89 -2.87
N ARG A 91 -7.25 11.00 -3.23
CA ARG A 91 -8.06 10.25 -2.25
C ARG A 91 -7.20 9.45 -1.27
N TYR A 92 -6.11 8.83 -1.73
CA TYR A 92 -5.21 8.08 -0.85
C TYR A 92 -4.32 9.01 -0.02
N MET A 93 -3.98 10.18 -0.55
CA MET A 93 -3.27 11.24 0.17
C MET A 93 -4.07 11.75 1.36
N ASP A 94 -5.35 12.07 1.15
CA ASP A 94 -6.26 12.53 2.22
C ASP A 94 -6.47 11.48 3.31
N GLU A 95 -6.62 10.21 2.90
CA GLU A 95 -6.72 9.10 3.84
C GLU A 95 -5.45 8.94 4.68
N TYR A 96 -4.27 9.12 4.06
CA TYR A 96 -2.98 9.03 4.74
C TYR A 96 -2.73 10.22 5.67
N LYS A 97 -3.14 11.45 5.28
CA LYS A 97 -3.06 12.63 6.13
C LYS A 97 -3.82 12.44 7.45
N THR A 98 -4.97 11.80 7.39
CA THR A 98 -5.84 11.56 8.55
C THR A 98 -5.38 10.36 9.38
N ASN A 99 -5.08 9.23 8.72
CA ASN A 99 -4.87 7.95 9.41
C ASN A 99 -3.41 7.55 9.56
N LYS A 100 -2.49 8.17 8.80
CA LYS A 100 -1.08 7.83 8.72
C LYS A 100 -0.89 6.32 8.50
N LEU A 101 -0.01 5.68 9.29
CA LEU A 101 0.20 4.24 9.29
C LEU A 101 -0.88 3.43 10.03
N CYS A 102 -1.89 4.09 10.61
CA CYS A 102 -2.94 3.46 11.42
C CYS A 102 -4.21 3.17 10.59
N THR A 103 -4.04 2.62 9.39
CA THR A 103 -5.17 2.21 8.54
C THR A 103 -5.93 1.02 9.15
N SER A 104 -7.25 0.97 8.90
CA SER A 104 -8.14 -0.07 9.42
C SER A 104 -7.81 -1.45 8.83
N LYS A 105 -7.64 -1.51 7.50
CA LYS A 105 -7.37 -2.77 6.77
C LYS A 105 -6.08 -2.64 5.95
N PRO A 106 -5.10 -3.53 6.15
CA PRO A 106 -3.87 -3.50 5.36
C PRO A 106 -4.16 -3.87 3.91
N LYS A 107 -3.51 -3.17 2.99
CA LYS A 107 -3.39 -3.61 1.60
C LYS A 107 -2.35 -4.72 1.53
N ARG A 108 -2.68 -5.73 0.74
CA ARG A 108 -1.85 -6.91 0.51
C ARG A 108 -1.87 -7.27 -0.96
N MET A 109 -0.72 -7.71 -1.44
CA MET A 109 -0.61 -8.32 -2.75
C MET A 109 -1.31 -9.67 -2.72
N THR A 110 -2.17 -9.90 -3.71
CA THR A 110 -2.80 -11.21 -3.96
C THR A 110 -2.34 -11.67 -5.35
N PRO A 111 -2.38 -12.97 -5.68
CA PRO A 111 -1.95 -13.46 -7.00
C PRO A 111 -2.62 -12.70 -8.15
N VAL A 112 -3.93 -12.52 -8.09
CA VAL A 112 -4.71 -11.74 -9.08
C VAL A 112 -4.25 -10.28 -9.19
N LYS A 113 -3.92 -9.63 -8.07
CA LYS A 113 -3.40 -8.26 -8.11
C LYS A 113 -1.99 -8.20 -8.67
N LYS A 114 -1.17 -9.22 -8.39
CA LYS A 114 0.22 -9.30 -8.85
C LYS A 114 0.24 -9.27 -10.37
N GLU A 115 -0.51 -10.16 -10.99
CA GLU A 115 -0.67 -10.21 -12.45
C GLU A 115 -1.15 -8.86 -13.03
N TYR A 116 -2.13 -8.22 -12.38
CA TYR A 116 -2.61 -6.90 -12.79
C TYR A 116 -1.52 -5.83 -12.76
N TYR A 117 -0.78 -5.72 -11.66
CA TYR A 117 0.24 -4.68 -11.50
C TYR A 117 1.49 -4.95 -12.36
N GLU A 118 1.89 -6.21 -12.54
CA GLU A 118 2.97 -6.59 -13.44
C GLU A 118 2.65 -6.21 -14.89
N ARG A 119 1.42 -6.48 -15.34
CA ARG A 119 0.96 -6.03 -16.66
C ARG A 119 0.94 -4.51 -16.78
N LEU A 120 0.47 -3.82 -15.73
CA LEU A 120 0.41 -2.36 -15.69
C LEU A 120 1.81 -1.73 -15.80
N GLN A 121 2.77 -2.21 -15.01
CA GLN A 121 4.17 -1.76 -15.05
C GLN A 121 4.81 -2.05 -16.40
N SER A 122 4.60 -3.25 -16.94
CA SER A 122 5.11 -3.63 -18.27
C SER A 122 4.60 -2.69 -19.36
N ASN A 123 3.31 -2.33 -19.31
CA ASN A 123 2.71 -1.41 -20.27
C ASN A 123 3.22 0.03 -20.10
N GLN A 124 3.42 0.50 -18.86
CA GLN A 124 4.03 1.80 -18.60
C GLN A 124 5.45 1.88 -19.18
N MET A 125 6.27 0.84 -18.95
CA MET A 125 7.63 0.78 -19.47
C MET A 125 7.66 0.77 -21.01
N LYS A 126 6.81 -0.03 -21.65
CA LYS A 126 6.68 -0.05 -23.12
C LYS A 126 6.34 1.33 -23.68
N ARG A 127 5.34 2.00 -23.10
CA ARG A 127 4.93 3.35 -23.52
C ARG A 127 6.07 4.37 -23.34
N TYR A 128 6.81 4.27 -22.24
CA TYR A 128 7.96 5.14 -22.01
C TYR A 128 9.04 4.94 -23.09
N ILE A 129 9.41 3.69 -23.39
CA ILE A 129 10.39 3.37 -24.44
C ILE A 129 9.92 3.86 -25.81
N GLU A 130 8.65 3.64 -26.16
CA GLU A 130 8.07 4.11 -27.43
C GLU A 130 8.08 5.64 -27.54
N GLN A 131 7.72 6.35 -26.47
CA GLN A 131 7.77 7.81 -26.43
C GLN A 131 9.21 8.30 -26.60
N ARG A 132 10.16 7.70 -25.87
CA ARG A 132 11.59 8.06 -25.95
C ARG A 132 12.13 7.88 -27.37
N LYS A 133 11.87 6.72 -28.00
CA LYS A 133 12.28 6.43 -29.38
C LYS A 133 11.73 7.46 -30.37
N LYS A 134 10.45 7.84 -30.23
CA LYS A 134 9.84 8.88 -31.08
C LYS A 134 10.57 10.21 -30.88
N THR A 135 10.76 10.64 -29.64
CA THR A 135 11.49 11.87 -29.34
C THR A 135 12.89 11.85 -29.95
N ASP A 136 13.65 10.76 -29.76
CA ASP A 136 15.01 10.63 -30.30
C ASP A 136 15.02 10.70 -31.84
N THR A 137 14.04 10.10 -32.53
CA THR A 137 13.91 10.21 -34.00
C THR A 137 13.48 11.59 -34.51
N PHE A 138 12.86 12.41 -33.66
CA PHE A 138 12.45 13.78 -34.01
C PHE A 138 13.58 14.81 -33.80
N PHE A 139 14.58 14.48 -32.98
CA PHE A 139 15.75 15.32 -32.72
C PHE A 139 17.02 14.84 -33.47
N SER A 140 16.92 13.78 -34.28
CA SER A 140 17.95 13.31 -35.22
C SER A 140 17.64 13.78 -36.64
#